data_AF-A0A2S8FDA7-F1
#
_entry.id   AF-A0A2S8FDA7-F1
#
_cell.length_a   1.000
_cell.length_b   1.000
_cell.length_c   1.000
_cell.angle_alpha   90.00
_cell.angle_beta   90.00
_cell.angle_gamma   90.00
#
_symmetry.space_group_name_H-M   'P 1'
#
loop_
_entity.id
_entity.type
_entity.pdbx_description
1 polymer ?
#
loop_
_entity_poly.entity_id
_entity_poly.type
_entity_poly.pdbx_seq_one_letter_code
_entity_poly.pdbx_strand_id
1 'polypeptide(L)'
;MPSQVIHSDNATRQAAKYAQLVQNGVNLRAIVAQMLRDIDAMRQSQNLNGDAINNHPVVLAYVSKLNSLTRLTTDREMAALAAIDHLASGEDVESDVIPL
;
A
#
# COMPACT_ATOMS: atom_id res chain seq x y z
N MET A 1 13.80 -2.20 20.27
CA MET A 1 12.67 -2.30 19.32
C MET A 1 11.71 -3.35 19.89
N PRO A 2 10.44 -3.06 20.15
CA PRO A 2 9.47 -4.09 20.50
C PRO A 2 9.32 -5.09 19.33
N SER A 3 9.24 -6.38 19.63
CA SER A 3 9.03 -7.44 18.65
C SER A 3 7.64 -8.05 18.80
N GLN A 4 7.01 -8.40 17.67
CA GLN A 4 5.70 -9.03 17.61
C GLN A 4 5.78 -10.34 16.84
N VAL A 5 5.10 -11.38 17.33
CA VAL A 5 4.96 -12.67 16.64
C VAL A 5 3.67 -12.65 15.83
N ILE A 6 3.76 -12.96 14.53
CA ILE A 6 2.61 -13.03 13.61
C ILE A 6 2.29 -14.49 13.32
N HIS A 7 1.05 -14.90 13.59
CA HIS A 7 0.60 -16.29 13.42
C HIS A 7 0.07 -16.54 12.00
N SER A 8 0.40 -17.69 11.42
CA SER A 8 0.00 -18.12 10.06
C SER A 8 -1.43 -18.72 10.03
N ASP A 9 -2.38 -18.00 10.61
CA ASP A 9 -3.79 -18.36 10.57
C ASP A 9 -4.36 -18.37 9.13
N ASN A 10 -5.63 -18.73 8.97
CA ASN A 10 -6.25 -18.82 7.66
C ASN A 10 -6.30 -17.46 6.94
N ALA A 11 -6.65 -16.39 7.66
CA ALA A 11 -6.72 -15.03 7.11
C ALA A 11 -5.33 -14.54 6.67
N THR A 12 -4.30 -14.72 7.50
CA THR A 12 -2.91 -14.36 7.19
C THR A 12 -2.40 -15.11 5.97
N ARG A 13 -2.66 -16.42 5.87
CA ARG A 13 -2.24 -17.23 4.71
C ARG A 13 -2.97 -16.81 3.43
N GLN A 14 -4.26 -16.49 3.52
CA GLN A 14 -5.04 -16.05 2.37
C GLN A 14 -4.60 -14.67 1.89
N ALA A 15 -4.39 -13.72 2.81
CA ALA A 15 -3.87 -12.40 2.51
C ALA A 15 -2.46 -12.46 1.91
N ALA A 16 -1.58 -13.34 2.41
CA ALA A 16 -0.26 -13.55 1.84
C ALA A 16 -0.31 -14.06 0.38
N LYS A 17 -1.25 -14.95 0.05
CA LYS A 17 -1.47 -15.41 -1.34
C LYS A 17 -1.97 -14.28 -2.23
N TYR A 18 -2.89 -13.44 -1.75
CA TYR A 18 -3.35 -12.29 -2.52
C TYR A 18 -2.25 -11.26 -2.74
N ALA A 19 -1.44 -10.99 -1.72
CA ALA A 19 -0.27 -10.13 -1.84
C ALA A 19 0.70 -10.63 -2.91
N GLN A 20 0.93 -11.95 -3.02
CA GLN A 20 1.74 -12.53 -4.10
C GLN A 20 1.13 -12.32 -5.49
N LEU A 21 -0.18 -12.52 -5.65
CA LEU A 21 -0.86 -12.29 -6.92
C LEU A 21 -0.84 -10.82 -7.33
N VAL A 22 -0.94 -9.92 -6.36
CA VAL A 22 -0.86 -8.47 -6.53
C VAL A 22 0.53 -8.03 -7.02
N GLN A 23 1.61 -8.71 -6.63
CA GLN A 23 2.94 -8.43 -7.19
C GLN A 23 2.99 -8.60 -8.71
N ASN A 24 2.11 -9.43 -9.27
CA ASN A 24 2.00 -9.64 -10.72
C ASN A 24 0.97 -8.71 -11.39
N GLY A 25 0.21 -7.93 -10.62
CA GLY A 25 -0.76 -6.96 -11.12
C GLY A 25 -0.13 -5.62 -11.52
N VAL A 26 -0.69 -4.96 -12.54
CA VAL A 26 -0.28 -3.61 -13.00
C VAL A 26 -1.42 -2.58 -12.86
N ASN A 27 -2.39 -2.84 -11.98
CA ASN A 27 -3.57 -1.99 -11.78
C ASN A 27 -3.61 -1.46 -10.34
N LEU A 28 -3.24 -0.17 -10.17
CA LEU A 28 -3.18 0.49 -8.86
C LEU A 28 -4.49 0.37 -8.07
N ARG A 29 -5.64 0.61 -8.73
CA ARG A 29 -6.97 0.56 -8.11
C ARG A 29 -7.29 -0.83 -7.57
N ALA A 30 -7.05 -1.88 -8.34
CA ALA A 30 -7.33 -3.26 -7.93
C ALA A 30 -6.48 -3.66 -6.70
N ILE A 31 -5.22 -3.21 -6.68
CA ILE A 31 -4.26 -3.48 -5.61
C ILE A 31 -4.67 -2.78 -4.32
N VAL A 32 -4.97 -1.47 -4.38
CA VAL A 32 -5.44 -0.72 -3.20
C VAL A 32 -6.76 -1.30 -2.66
N ALA A 33 -7.69 -1.68 -3.54
CA ALA A 33 -8.94 -2.28 -3.11
C ALA A 33 -8.74 -3.63 -2.39
N GLN A 34 -7.79 -4.46 -2.83
CA GLN A 34 -7.48 -5.70 -2.13
C GLN A 34 -6.73 -5.45 -0.82
N MET A 35 -5.78 -4.51 -0.80
CA MET A 35 -5.08 -4.11 0.42
C MET A 35 -6.05 -3.69 1.53
N LEU A 36 -7.06 -2.87 1.22
CA LEU A 36 -8.07 -2.46 2.19
C LEU A 36 -8.88 -3.65 2.74
N ARG A 37 -9.31 -4.58 1.87
CA ARG A 37 -10.01 -5.81 2.29
C ARG A 37 -9.16 -6.68 3.22
N ASP A 38 -7.88 -6.85 2.89
CA ASP A 38 -6.98 -7.67 3.69
C ASP A 38 -6.67 -6.99 5.04
N ILE A 39 -6.50 -5.66 5.06
CA ILE A 39 -6.36 -4.89 6.31
C ILE A 39 -7.58 -5.11 7.20
N ASP A 40 -8.80 -4.92 6.69
CA ASP A 40 -10.02 -5.10 7.48
C ASP A 40 -10.15 -6.52 8.03
N ALA A 41 -9.84 -7.54 7.22
CA ALA A 41 -9.85 -8.93 7.65
C ALA A 41 -8.84 -9.19 8.78
N MET A 42 -7.61 -8.67 8.69
CA MET A 42 -6.57 -8.81 9.71
C MET A 42 -6.92 -8.05 11.01
N ARG A 43 -7.49 -6.85 10.89
CA ARG A 43 -7.98 -6.08 12.04
C ARG A 43 -9.05 -6.86 12.80
N GLN A 44 -10.01 -7.45 12.07
CA GLN A 44 -11.10 -8.23 12.66
C GLN A 44 -10.60 -9.54 13.27
N SER A 45 -9.67 -10.25 12.62
CA SER A 45 -9.22 -11.57 13.08
C SER A 45 -8.25 -11.49 14.26
N GLN A 46 -7.36 -10.48 14.27
CA GLN A 46 -6.24 -10.40 15.22
C GLN A 46 -6.30 -9.17 16.14
N ASN A 47 -7.35 -8.36 16.05
CA ASN A 47 -7.51 -7.11 16.81
C ASN A 47 -6.30 -6.16 16.66
N LEU A 48 -5.65 -6.18 15.49
CA LEU A 48 -4.53 -5.30 15.17
C LEU A 48 -5.04 -3.91 14.82
N ASN A 49 -4.36 -2.88 15.31
CA ASN A 49 -4.72 -1.48 15.05
C ASN A 49 -3.46 -0.60 14.96
N GLY A 50 -3.59 0.57 14.31
CA GLY A 50 -2.53 1.57 14.23
C GLY A 50 -1.21 1.01 13.72
N ASP A 51 -0.14 1.20 14.49
CA ASP A 51 1.23 0.82 14.13
C ASP A 51 1.39 -0.67 13.84
N ALA A 52 0.63 -1.53 14.50
CA ALA A 52 0.71 -2.97 14.27
C ALA A 52 0.23 -3.36 12.86
N ILE A 53 -0.79 -2.67 12.33
CA ILE A 53 -1.25 -2.81 10.95
C ILE A 53 -0.21 -2.20 9.99
N ASN A 54 0.29 -1.00 10.29
CA ASN A 54 1.23 -0.27 9.44
C ASN A 54 2.53 -1.07 9.19
N ASN A 55 2.97 -1.84 10.18
CA ASN A 55 4.17 -2.66 10.12
C ASN A 55 3.88 -4.14 9.77
N HIS A 56 2.63 -4.50 9.46
CA HIS A 56 2.28 -5.88 9.13
C HIS A 56 2.91 -6.28 7.79
N PRO A 57 3.59 -7.45 7.67
CA PRO A 57 4.29 -7.84 6.44
C PRO A 57 3.42 -7.87 5.18
N VAL A 58 2.13 -8.21 5.31
CA VAL A 58 1.16 -8.14 4.20
C VAL A 58 1.00 -6.70 3.71
N VAL A 59 0.84 -5.74 4.63
CA VAL A 59 0.73 -4.30 4.32
C VAL A 59 2.01 -3.81 3.67
N LEU A 60 3.17 -4.17 4.21
CA LEU A 60 4.47 -3.80 3.63
C LEU A 60 4.67 -4.39 2.23
N ALA A 61 4.19 -5.60 1.95
CA ALA A 61 4.22 -6.18 0.61
C ALA A 61 3.34 -5.39 -0.39
N TYR A 62 2.14 -4.96 0.03
CA TYR A 62 1.31 -4.07 -0.77
C TYR A 62 2.00 -2.73 -1.03
N VAL A 63 2.55 -2.09 -0.01
CA VAL A 63 3.27 -0.81 -0.14
C VAL A 63 4.47 -0.95 -1.07
N SER A 64 5.24 -2.05 -0.96
CA SER A 64 6.34 -2.35 -1.88
C SER A 64 5.86 -2.44 -3.33
N LYS A 65 4.68 -3.02 -3.58
CA LYS A 65 4.12 -3.08 -4.94
C LYS A 65 3.66 -1.71 -5.42
N LEU A 66 3.00 -0.93 -4.56
CA LEU A 66 2.59 0.43 -4.89
C LEU A 66 3.81 1.28 -5.27
N ASN A 67 4.89 1.20 -4.48
CA ASN A 67 6.16 1.85 -4.77
C ASN A 67 6.74 1.43 -6.12
N SER A 68 6.71 0.13 -6.44
CA SER A 68 7.16 -0.38 -7.75
C SER A 68 6.30 0.14 -8.91
N LEU A 69 4.98 0.23 -8.74
CA LEU A 69 4.07 0.68 -9.79
C LEU A 69 4.13 2.19 -10.02
N THR A 70 4.37 2.97 -8.98
CA THR A 70 4.48 4.44 -9.10
C THR A 70 5.90 4.89 -9.42
N ARG A 71 6.88 3.98 -9.32
CA ARG A 71 8.32 4.28 -9.38
C ARG A 71 8.65 5.46 -8.45
N LEU A 72 8.10 5.44 -7.24
CA LEU A 72 8.17 6.56 -6.30
C LEU A 72 9.61 6.75 -5.82
N THR A 73 10.29 7.70 -6.44
CA THR A 73 11.55 8.26 -5.95
C THR A 73 11.25 9.41 -4.99
N THR A 74 12.22 9.79 -4.16
CA THR A 74 12.09 10.95 -3.27
C THR A 74 11.73 12.23 -4.05
N ASP A 75 12.31 12.44 -5.22
CA ASP A 75 11.99 13.62 -6.05
C ASP A 75 10.54 13.60 -6.54
N ARG A 76 10.03 12.43 -6.97
CA ARG A 76 8.62 12.29 -7.39
C ARG A 76 7.66 12.44 -6.22
N GLU A 77 8.04 11.97 -5.04
CA GLU A 77 7.27 12.17 -3.81
C GLU A 77 7.16 13.66 -3.49
N MET A 78 8.28 14.39 -3.46
CA MET A 78 8.28 15.83 -3.21
C MET A 78 7.48 16.62 -4.25
N ALA A 79 7.63 16.28 -5.54
CA ALA A 79 6.85 16.90 -6.61
C ALA A 79 5.34 16.62 -6.47
N ALA A 80 4.97 15.38 -6.12
CA ALA A 80 3.57 15.02 -5.90
C ALA A 80 2.97 15.76 -4.69
N LEU A 81 3.72 15.90 -3.60
CA LEU A 81 3.27 16.64 -2.42
C LEU A 81 3.07 18.13 -2.73
N ALA A 82 3.99 18.77 -3.46
CA ALA A 82 3.81 20.14 -3.90
C ALA A 82 2.61 20.29 -4.86
N ALA A 83 2.44 19.35 -5.80
CA ALA A 83 1.31 19.35 -6.72
C ALA A 83 -0.04 19.23 -5.99
N ILE A 84 -0.12 18.53 -4.85
CA ILE A 84 -1.33 18.49 -4.02
C ILE A 84 -1.68 19.88 -3.48
N ASP A 85 -0.69 20.67 -3.05
CA ASP A 85 -0.93 22.03 -2.54
C ASP A 85 -1.46 22.95 -3.65
N HIS A 86 -0.89 22.87 -4.86
CA HIS A 86 -1.37 23.61 -6.04
C HIS A 86 -2.79 23.18 -6.45
N LEU A 87 -3.06 21.88 -6.51
CA LEU A 87 -4.41 21.38 -6.79
C LEU A 87 -5.42 21.85 -5.74
N ALA A 88 -5.02 21.90 -4.47
CA ALA A 88 -5.87 22.37 -3.38
C ALA A 88 -6.18 23.88 -3.47
N SER A 89 -5.29 24.69 -4.07
CA SER A 89 -5.54 26.11 -4.36
C SER A 89 -6.34 26.33 -5.66
N GLY A 90 -6.66 25.28 -6.41
CA GLY A 90 -7.40 25.34 -7.67
C GLY A 90 -6.52 25.62 -8.89
N GLU A 91 -5.20 25.43 -8.76
CA GLU A 91 -4.25 25.56 -9.85
C GLU A 91 -4.10 24.25 -10.62
N ASP A 92 -3.93 24.34 -11.94
CA ASP A 92 -3.63 23.20 -12.79
C ASP A 92 -2.17 22.74 -12.57
N VAL A 93 -1.94 21.42 -12.62
CA VAL A 93 -0.61 20.83 -12.50
C VAL A 93 -0.33 19.90 -13.68
N GLU A 94 0.90 19.97 -14.19
CA GLU A 94 1.40 18.99 -15.15
C GLU A 94 1.98 17.79 -14.41
N SER A 95 1.74 16.58 -14.92
CA SER A 95 2.21 15.34 -14.31
C SER A 95 2.83 14.41 -15.34
N ASP A 96 4.03 13.93 -15.05
CA ASP A 96 4.72 12.96 -15.90
C ASP A 96 4.12 11.55 -15.78
N VAL A 97 3.76 10.99 -16.92
CA VAL A 97 3.33 9.59 -17.05
C VAL A 97 4.54 8.73 -17.43
N ILE A 98 4.96 7.85 -16.51
CA ILE A 98 6.04 6.90 -16.76
C ILE A 98 5.44 5.52 -17.07
N PRO A 99 5.70 4.92 -18.25
CA PRO A 99 5.30 3.55 -18.55
C PRO A 99 5.94 2.54 -17.60
N LEU A 100 5.19 1.49 -17.27
CA LEU A 100 5.66 0.38 -16.44
C LEU A 100 6.65 -0.51 -17.17
#